data_AF-B3PFT9-F1
#
_entry.id   AF-B3PFT9-F1
#
_cell.length_a   1.000
_cell.length_b   1.000
_cell.length_c   1.000
_cell.angle_alpha   90.00
_cell.angle_beta   90.00
_cell.angle_gamma   90.00
#
_symmetry.space_group_name_H-M   'P 1'
#
loop_
_entity.id
_entity.type
_entity.pdbx_description
1 polymer ?
#
loop_
_entity_poly.entity_id
_entity_poly.type
_entity_poly.pdbx_seq_one_letter_code
_entity_poly.pdbx_strand_id
1 'polypeptide(L)'
;MHTRIKHHFLRSSAVVKGAVLGSLLAGVLISASPSFAGPGFKDCKQAQAGEFFGPGKGAHRLAKALELSDVQRETLKAQRDTQVETGKALRDQTQQARQALTAAVEAGESDSRLQALADQLGKLETQQALERAKAHKAFLAVLTPEQKTKLAELKAEREAKLQERREKWSDKRQEKQQS
;
A
#
# COMPACT_ATOMS: atom_id res chain seq x y z
N MET A 1 -74.85 1.12 12.63
CA MET A 1 -73.38 1.26 12.79
C MET A 1 -72.78 1.50 11.41
N HIS A 2 -72.05 2.60 11.27
CA HIS A 2 -71.42 3.07 10.04
C HIS A 2 -70.10 2.34 9.77
N THR A 3 -69.85 1.95 8.52
CA THR A 3 -68.66 2.30 7.70
C THR A 3 -68.75 1.63 6.32
N ARG A 4 -69.23 2.34 5.28
CA ARG A 4 -68.50 3.11 4.24
C ARG A 4 -67.70 2.28 3.21
N ILE A 5 -68.36 2.08 2.06
CA ILE A 5 -67.83 1.84 0.72
C ILE A 5 -66.96 3.02 0.28
N LYS A 6 -65.80 2.76 -0.35
CA LYS A 6 -65.15 3.69 -1.30
C LYS A 6 -64.59 2.93 -2.52
N HIS A 7 -65.38 3.00 -3.58
CA HIS A 7 -65.07 3.22 -5.00
C HIS A 7 -63.70 2.85 -5.60
N HIS A 8 -63.82 2.08 -6.70
CA HIS A 8 -63.02 2.08 -7.94
C HIS A 8 -62.30 3.41 -8.27
N PHE A 9 -61.08 3.32 -8.81
CA PHE A 9 -60.65 3.75 -10.17
C PHE A 9 -59.10 3.67 -10.24
N LEU A 10 -58.49 2.77 -11.03
CA LEU A 10 -58.04 2.98 -12.42
C LEU A 10 -56.74 3.81 -12.56
N ARG A 11 -55.67 3.20 -13.11
CA ARG A 11 -55.16 3.54 -14.47
C ARG A 11 -53.77 2.92 -14.77
N SER A 12 -53.77 2.25 -15.93
CA SER A 12 -52.70 1.83 -16.83
C SER A 12 -51.46 2.71 -16.89
N SER A 13 -50.29 2.12 -17.15
CA SER A 13 -49.71 2.04 -18.51
C SER A 13 -48.31 1.40 -18.50
N ALA A 14 -48.17 0.34 -19.29
CA ALA A 14 -46.87 -0.13 -19.75
C ALA A 14 -46.29 0.85 -20.79
N VAL A 15 -44.99 1.13 -20.73
CA VAL A 15 -44.22 1.57 -21.90
C VAL A 15 -42.86 0.89 -21.88
N VAL A 16 -42.71 -0.09 -22.78
CA VAL A 16 -41.45 -0.60 -23.29
C VAL A 16 -40.98 0.34 -24.41
N LYS A 17 -39.78 0.91 -24.29
CA LYS A 17 -38.91 1.45 -25.35
C LYS A 17 -37.49 1.43 -24.75
N GLY A 18 -36.44 0.82 -25.28
CA GLY A 18 -36.12 0.42 -26.65
C GLY A 18 -34.75 1.01 -27.01
N ALA A 19 -33.94 0.22 -27.73
CA ALA A 19 -32.73 0.59 -28.49
C ALA A 19 -31.34 0.46 -27.83
N VAL A 20 -30.73 -0.69 -28.15
CA VAL A 20 -29.32 -0.93 -28.49
C VAL A 20 -28.81 0.09 -29.53
N LEU A 21 -27.57 0.58 -29.37
CA LEU A 21 -26.61 1.08 -30.40
C LEU A 21 -25.48 1.83 -29.65
N GLY A 22 -24.18 1.58 -29.82
CA GLY A 22 -23.50 0.73 -30.78
C GLY A 22 -22.02 0.54 -30.43
N SER A 23 -21.47 -0.53 -30.97
CA SER A 23 -20.04 -0.80 -31.06
C SER A 23 -19.35 0.26 -31.93
N LEU A 24 -18.20 0.76 -31.49
CA LEU A 24 -17.18 1.30 -32.38
C LEU A 24 -15.85 0.61 -32.05
N LEU A 25 -15.57 -0.42 -32.85
CA LEU A 25 -14.24 -0.97 -33.06
C LEU A 25 -13.43 0.06 -33.83
N ALA A 26 -12.30 0.50 -33.27
CA ALA A 26 -11.21 1.07 -34.04
C ALA A 26 -9.96 0.26 -33.70
N GLY A 27 -9.58 -0.61 -34.63
CA GLY A 27 -8.28 -1.28 -34.61
C GLY A 27 -7.18 -0.25 -34.88
N VAL A 28 -6.14 -0.27 -34.05
CA VAL A 28 -4.88 0.42 -34.33
C VAL A 28 -3.75 -0.60 -34.23
N LEU A 29 -2.89 -0.50 -35.22
CA LEU A 29 -1.83 -1.41 -35.63
C LEU A 29 -0.79 -1.65 -34.53
N ILE A 30 -0.33 -2.89 -34.46
CA ILE A 30 0.91 -3.29 -33.76
C ILE A 30 2.07 -2.58 -34.46
N SER A 31 2.55 -1.48 -33.90
CA SER A 31 3.91 -1.01 -34.16
C SER A 31 4.84 -1.73 -33.20
N ALA A 32 5.73 -2.55 -33.75
CA ALA A 32 6.87 -3.07 -33.03
C ALA A 32 7.80 -1.89 -32.70
N SER A 33 7.61 -1.28 -31.54
CA SER A 33 8.55 -0.29 -31.01
C SER A 33 9.86 -1.01 -30.63
N PRO A 34 11.02 -0.53 -31.09
CA PRO A 34 12.29 -1.09 -30.66
C PRO A 34 12.40 -0.96 -29.15
N SER A 35 12.76 -2.05 -28.47
CA SER A 35 13.13 -2.04 -27.06
C SER A 35 14.28 -1.08 -26.84
N PHE A 36 13.98 0.17 -26.48
CA PHE A 36 14.96 1.11 -25.98
C PHE A 36 15.27 0.71 -24.54
N ALA A 37 16.31 -0.09 -24.38
CA ALA A 37 16.99 -0.29 -23.11
C ALA A 37 17.64 1.04 -22.70
N GLY A 38 16.87 1.88 -22.01
CA GLY A 38 17.37 3.11 -21.39
C GLY A 38 18.30 2.78 -20.22
N PRO A 39 19.43 3.50 -20.07
CA PRO A 39 20.42 3.22 -19.03
C PRO A 39 19.90 3.66 -17.65
N GLY A 40 19.60 2.66 -16.82
CA GLY A 40 19.89 2.68 -15.39
C GLY A 40 19.18 3.74 -14.54
N PHE A 41 17.89 3.54 -14.26
CA PHE A 41 17.36 3.90 -12.94
C PHE A 41 17.90 2.87 -11.93
N LYS A 42 19.16 3.07 -11.51
CA LYS A 42 19.75 2.33 -10.40
C LYS A 42 18.94 2.63 -9.15
N ASP A 43 18.15 1.64 -8.75
CA ASP A 43 17.82 1.32 -7.36
C ASP A 43 17.78 2.54 -6.43
N CYS A 44 16.75 3.38 -6.55
CA CYS A 44 16.21 3.99 -5.35
C CYS A 44 15.71 2.83 -4.49
N LYS A 45 16.61 2.26 -3.67
CA LYS A 45 16.26 1.48 -2.50
C LYS A 45 15.33 2.36 -1.70
N GLN A 46 14.03 2.21 -1.96
CA GLN A 46 12.95 2.65 -1.12
C GLN A 46 13.39 2.31 0.30
N ALA A 47 13.77 3.33 1.07
CA ALA A 47 14.12 3.16 2.46
C ALA A 47 12.96 2.38 3.08
N GLN A 48 13.20 1.12 3.42
CA GLN A 48 12.20 0.22 3.96
C GLN A 48 11.79 0.78 5.32
N ALA A 49 10.84 1.71 5.33
CA ALA A 49 10.05 2.05 6.49
C ALA A 49 9.24 0.79 6.86
N GLY A 50 9.88 -0.13 7.58
CA GLY A 50 9.31 -1.45 7.83
C GLY A 50 10.24 -2.46 8.51
N GLU A 51 11.45 -2.09 8.94
CA GLU A 51 12.42 -2.99 9.62
C GLU A 51 11.96 -3.56 10.97
N PHE A 52 10.73 -3.28 11.36
CA PHE A 52 10.11 -3.82 12.56
C PHE A 52 9.28 -5.10 12.28
N PHE A 53 8.78 -5.28 11.05
CA PHE A 53 7.78 -6.32 10.73
C PHE A 53 8.13 -7.26 9.56
N GLY A 54 9.26 -7.05 8.87
CA GLY A 54 9.71 -7.94 7.80
C GLY A 54 10.37 -9.24 8.31
N PRO A 55 10.30 -10.35 7.55
CA PRO A 55 11.08 -11.56 7.84
C PRO A 55 12.57 -11.22 7.71
N GLY A 56 13.34 -11.37 8.79
CA GLY A 56 14.77 -11.12 8.77
C GLY A 56 15.41 -10.87 10.13
N LYS A 57 16.71 -10.57 10.10
CA LYS A 57 17.57 -10.34 11.28
C LYS A 57 17.01 -9.25 12.23
N GLY A 58 16.24 -8.29 11.71
CA GLY A 58 15.61 -7.22 12.49
C GLY A 58 14.55 -7.73 13.48
N ALA A 59 13.65 -8.60 13.04
CA ALA A 59 12.60 -9.17 13.88
C ALA A 59 13.17 -10.04 15.01
N HIS A 60 14.22 -10.84 14.71
CA HIS A 60 14.89 -11.65 15.72
C HIS A 60 15.63 -10.79 16.77
N ARG A 61 16.34 -9.74 16.33
CA ARG A 61 17.02 -8.81 17.25
C ARG A 61 16.02 -8.13 18.19
N LEU A 62 14.90 -7.70 17.65
CA LEU A 62 13.85 -7.07 18.43
C LEU A 62 13.23 -8.05 19.44
N ALA A 63 12.90 -9.28 19.03
CA ALA A 63 12.34 -10.28 19.92
C ALA A 63 13.27 -10.58 21.11
N LYS A 64 14.58 -10.61 20.85
CA LYS A 64 15.60 -10.74 21.90
C LYS A 64 15.65 -9.50 22.79
N ALA A 65 15.64 -8.30 22.21
CA ALA A 65 15.70 -7.04 22.96
C ALA A 65 14.48 -6.84 23.87
N LEU A 66 13.29 -7.26 23.43
CA LEU A 66 12.06 -7.21 24.22
C LEU A 66 11.88 -8.40 25.18
N GLU A 67 12.82 -9.35 25.17
CA GLU A 67 12.75 -10.56 26.01
C GLU A 67 11.39 -11.26 25.88
N LEU A 68 10.93 -11.44 24.64
CA LEU A 68 9.64 -12.08 24.39
C LEU A 68 9.65 -13.52 24.91
N SER A 69 8.56 -14.02 25.49
CA SER A 69 8.43 -15.44 25.85
C SER A 69 8.27 -16.34 24.62
N ASP A 70 8.44 -17.65 24.77
CA ASP A 70 8.17 -18.62 23.68
C ASP A 70 6.74 -18.48 23.14
N VAL A 71 5.76 -18.40 24.04
CA VAL A 71 4.35 -18.23 23.69
C VAL A 71 4.11 -16.94 22.91
N GLN A 72 4.74 -15.82 23.32
CA GLN A 72 4.66 -14.55 22.59
C GLN A 72 5.30 -14.67 21.20
N ARG A 73 6.46 -15.32 21.09
CA ARG A 73 7.16 -15.54 19.82
C ARG A 73 6.32 -16.36 18.84
N GLU A 74 5.71 -17.44 19.30
CA GLU A 74 4.82 -18.29 18.49
C GLU A 74 3.59 -17.52 18.02
N THR A 75 2.95 -16.77 18.92
CA THR A 75 1.80 -15.92 18.58
C THR A 75 2.15 -14.91 17.49
N LEU A 76 3.28 -14.21 17.62
CA LEU A 76 3.73 -13.24 16.63
C LEU A 76 4.16 -13.88 15.31
N LYS A 77 4.68 -15.11 15.34
CA LYS A 77 4.99 -15.87 14.13
C LYS A 77 3.72 -16.20 13.36
N ALA A 78 2.70 -16.75 14.03
CA ALA A 78 1.42 -17.07 13.42
C ALA A 78 0.73 -15.80 12.85
N GLN A 79 0.74 -14.69 13.59
CA GLN A 79 0.22 -13.41 13.09
C GLN A 79 0.96 -12.93 11.84
N ARG A 80 2.30 -13.10 11.79
CA ARG A 80 3.11 -12.72 10.63
C ARG A 80 2.80 -13.60 9.42
N ASP A 81 2.74 -14.92 9.61
CA ASP A 81 2.52 -15.86 8.51
C ASP A 81 1.18 -15.58 7.80
N THR A 82 0.12 -15.30 8.57
CA THR A 82 -1.17 -14.83 8.03
C THR A 82 -1.06 -13.53 7.23
N GLN A 83 -0.24 -12.57 7.70
CA GLN A 83 -0.05 -11.28 7.02
C GLN A 83 0.87 -11.35 5.81
N VAL A 84 1.76 -12.34 5.73
CA VAL A 84 2.64 -12.52 4.57
C VAL A 84 1.80 -12.87 3.36
N GLU A 85 0.84 -13.79 3.50
CA GLU A 85 -0.01 -14.23 2.39
C GLU A 85 -0.93 -13.11 1.89
N THR A 86 -1.60 -12.38 2.79
CA THR A 86 -2.45 -11.25 2.39
C THR A 86 -1.63 -10.06 1.87
N GLY A 87 -0.43 -9.86 2.42
CA GLY A 87 0.42 -8.72 2.09
C GLY A 87 1.21 -8.88 0.78
N LYS A 88 1.38 -10.09 0.24
CA LYS A 88 2.06 -10.31 -1.05
C LYS A 88 1.22 -9.75 -2.21
N ALA A 89 -0.03 -10.20 -2.32
CA ALA A 89 -0.93 -9.77 -3.39
C ALA A 89 -1.10 -8.24 -3.43
N LEU A 90 -1.27 -7.61 -2.27
CA LEU A 90 -1.40 -6.15 -2.18
C LEU A 90 -0.11 -5.41 -2.55
N ARG A 91 1.06 -5.99 -2.29
CA ARG A 91 2.35 -5.44 -2.75
C ARG A 91 2.48 -5.51 -4.26
N ASP A 92 2.16 -6.66 -4.85
CA ASP A 92 2.23 -6.87 -6.29
C ASP A 92 1.29 -5.92 -7.04
N GLN A 93 0.05 -5.78 -6.56
CA GLN A 93 -0.92 -4.84 -7.12
C GLN A 93 -0.43 -3.38 -7.04
N THR A 94 0.17 -2.99 -5.92
CA THR A 94 0.71 -1.62 -5.75
C THR A 94 1.89 -1.40 -6.69
N GLN A 95 2.76 -2.39 -6.87
CA GLN A 95 3.88 -2.30 -7.80
C GLN A 95 3.41 -2.18 -9.25
N GLN A 96 2.44 -3.00 -9.65
CA GLN A 96 1.82 -2.91 -10.98
C GLN A 96 1.13 -1.56 -11.20
N ALA A 97 0.43 -1.02 -10.21
CA ALA A 97 -0.22 0.28 -10.32
C ALA A 97 0.80 1.42 -10.48
N ARG A 98 1.94 1.36 -9.78
CA ARG A 98 3.05 2.32 -9.98
C ARG A 98 3.63 2.23 -11.39
N GLN A 99 3.90 1.01 -11.86
CA GLN A 99 4.42 0.78 -13.21
C GLN A 99 3.44 1.28 -14.28
N ALA A 100 2.14 1.04 -14.11
CA ALA A 100 1.11 1.52 -15.03
C ALA A 100 1.04 3.05 -15.07
N LEU A 101 1.13 3.72 -13.91
CA LEU A 101 1.17 5.17 -13.86
C LEU A 101 2.43 5.73 -14.55
N THR A 102 3.61 5.16 -14.28
CA THR A 102 4.86 5.55 -14.96
C THR A 102 4.76 5.37 -16.47
N ALA A 103 4.28 4.21 -16.93
CA ALA A 103 4.13 3.94 -18.36
C ALA A 103 3.14 4.90 -19.04
N ALA A 104 2.04 5.26 -18.37
CA ALA A 104 1.07 6.21 -18.89
C ALA A 104 1.67 7.63 -19.04
N VAL A 105 2.52 8.04 -18.09
CA VAL A 105 3.26 9.31 -18.20
C VAL A 105 4.23 9.27 -19.39
N GLU A 106 4.99 8.19 -19.54
CA GLU A 106 5.96 8.02 -20.63
C GLU A 106 5.28 7.96 -22.01
N ALA A 107 4.07 7.40 -22.08
CA ALA A 107 3.27 7.34 -23.29
C ALA A 107 2.53 8.66 -23.63
N GLY A 108 2.58 9.67 -22.76
CA GLY A 108 1.87 10.94 -22.96
C GLY A 108 0.35 10.80 -22.91
N GLU A 109 -0.16 9.89 -22.08
CA GLU A 109 -1.59 9.67 -21.89
C GLU A 109 -2.30 10.91 -21.30
N SER A 110 -3.63 10.98 -21.46
CA SER A 110 -4.42 12.13 -20.98
C SER A 110 -4.39 12.31 -19.47
N ASP A 111 -4.53 13.55 -19.00
CA ASP A 111 -4.64 13.86 -17.56
C ASP A 111 -5.75 13.06 -16.86
N SER A 112 -6.87 12.81 -17.54
CA SER A 112 -7.97 11.98 -17.00
C SER A 112 -7.54 10.53 -16.78
N ARG A 113 -6.69 9.97 -17.66
CA ARG A 113 -6.14 8.63 -17.52
C ARG A 113 -5.11 8.57 -16.39
N LEU A 114 -4.25 9.59 -16.28
CA LEU A 114 -3.29 9.72 -15.19
C LEU A 114 -4.00 9.84 -13.83
N GLN A 115 -5.04 10.66 -13.73
CA GLN A 115 -5.86 10.80 -12.51
C GLN A 115 -6.45 9.46 -12.09
N ALA A 116 -7.04 8.71 -13.02
CA ALA A 116 -7.64 7.41 -12.71
C ALA A 116 -6.59 6.39 -12.19
N LEU A 117 -5.38 6.38 -12.75
CA LEU A 117 -4.27 5.53 -12.27
C LEU A 117 -3.75 5.97 -10.90
N ALA A 118 -3.64 7.28 -10.69
CA ALA A 118 -3.23 7.85 -9.41
C ALA A 118 -4.25 7.51 -8.30
N ASP A 119 -5.55 7.62 -8.59
CA ASP A 119 -6.61 7.26 -7.64
C ASP A 119 -6.58 5.75 -7.30
N GLN A 120 -6.31 4.89 -8.28
CA GLN A 120 -6.15 3.46 -8.04
C GLN A 120 -4.93 3.18 -7.16
N LEU A 121 -3.79 3.82 -7.45
CA LEU A 121 -2.58 3.68 -6.64
C LEU A 121 -2.81 4.17 -5.21
N GLY A 122 -3.44 5.33 -5.02
CA GLY A 122 -3.75 5.88 -3.70
C GLY A 122 -4.63 4.96 -2.85
N LYS A 123 -5.62 4.30 -3.47
CA LYS A 123 -6.45 3.28 -2.78
C LYS A 123 -5.62 2.10 -2.30
N LEU A 124 -4.71 1.59 -3.14
CA LEU A 124 -3.83 0.47 -2.77
C LEU A 124 -2.85 0.85 -1.66
N GLU A 125 -2.27 2.05 -1.71
CA GLU A 125 -1.38 2.55 -0.66
C GLU A 125 -2.12 2.74 0.67
N THR A 126 -3.36 3.23 0.62
CA THR A 126 -4.24 3.32 1.80
C THR A 126 -4.49 1.95 2.42
N GLN A 127 -4.80 0.94 1.60
CA GLN A 127 -4.98 -0.43 2.08
C GLN A 127 -3.69 -0.97 2.71
N GLN A 128 -2.53 -0.73 2.11
CA GLN A 128 -1.26 -1.17 2.69
C GLN A 128 -0.97 -0.49 4.03
N ALA A 129 -1.24 0.81 4.15
CA ALA A 129 -1.07 1.55 5.39
C ALA A 129 -1.97 0.98 6.50
N LEU A 130 -3.23 0.69 6.17
CA LEU A 130 -4.16 0.07 7.10
C LEU A 130 -3.71 -1.32 7.56
N GLU A 131 -3.25 -2.17 6.65
CA GLU A 131 -2.75 -3.51 7.01
C GLU A 131 -1.49 -3.44 7.90
N ARG A 132 -0.57 -2.51 7.62
CA ARG A 132 0.59 -2.25 8.49
C ARG A 132 0.16 -1.77 9.89
N ALA A 133 -0.84 -0.90 9.97
CA ALA A 133 -1.36 -0.41 11.25
C ALA A 133 -2.02 -1.52 12.07
N LYS A 134 -2.83 -2.38 11.42
CA LYS A 134 -3.44 -3.57 12.05
C LYS A 134 -2.37 -4.53 12.57
N ALA A 135 -1.35 -4.80 11.77
CA ALA A 135 -0.21 -5.62 12.16
C ALA A 135 0.51 -5.06 13.38
N HIS A 136 0.78 -3.75 13.39
CA HIS A 136 1.42 -3.08 14.52
C HIS A 136 0.55 -3.16 15.79
N LYS A 137 -0.76 -2.91 15.65
CA LYS A 137 -1.72 -3.04 16.75
C LYS A 137 -1.74 -4.46 17.33
N ALA A 138 -1.78 -5.49 16.48
CA ALA A 138 -1.76 -6.89 16.90
C ALA A 138 -0.47 -7.24 17.64
N PHE A 139 0.68 -6.75 17.17
CA PHE A 139 1.95 -6.92 17.86
C PHE A 139 1.97 -6.27 19.25
N LEU A 140 1.51 -5.01 19.36
CA LEU A 140 1.44 -4.32 20.66
C LEU A 140 0.48 -5.00 21.64
N ALA A 141 -0.55 -5.69 21.16
CA ALA A 141 -1.48 -6.43 22.02
C ALA A 141 -0.85 -7.65 22.70
N VAL A 142 0.24 -8.20 22.14
CA VAL A 142 0.97 -9.36 22.70
C VAL A 142 1.97 -8.94 23.79
N LEU A 143 2.38 -7.67 23.82
CA LEU A 143 3.40 -7.17 24.75
C LEU A 143 2.83 -6.81 26.12
N THR A 144 3.61 -7.07 27.17
CA THR A 144 3.34 -6.56 28.52
C THR A 144 3.55 -5.04 28.59
N PRO A 145 3.02 -4.34 29.61
CA PRO A 145 3.26 -2.91 29.81
C PRO A 145 4.75 -2.56 29.85
N GLU A 146 5.56 -3.35 30.54
CA GLU A 146 7.01 -3.15 30.68
C GLU A 146 7.71 -3.30 29.33
N GLN A 147 7.32 -4.31 28.53
CA GLN A 147 7.84 -4.51 27.18
C GLN A 147 7.45 -3.36 26.24
N LYS A 148 6.28 -2.73 26.43
CA LYS A 148 5.89 -1.54 25.66
C LYS A 148 6.74 -0.31 26.00
N THR A 149 7.11 -0.14 27.27
CA THR A 149 8.05 0.92 27.69
C THR A 149 9.43 0.68 27.07
N LYS A 150 9.97 -0.54 27.19
CA LYS A 150 11.25 -0.92 26.57
C LYS A 150 11.23 -0.72 25.05
N LEU A 151 10.10 -1.02 24.41
CA LEU A 151 9.91 -0.76 22.99
C LEU A 151 10.00 0.75 22.65
N ALA A 152 9.43 1.63 23.46
CA ALA A 152 9.49 3.07 23.24
C ALA A 152 10.94 3.59 23.35
N GLU A 153 11.70 3.09 24.33
CA GLU A 153 13.13 3.42 24.50
C GLU A 153 13.96 2.98 23.29
N LEU A 154 13.77 1.73 22.83
CA LEU A 154 14.46 1.21 21.65
C LEU A 154 14.11 2.01 20.38
N LYS A 155 12.88 2.53 20.27
CA LYS A 155 12.48 3.41 19.17
C LYS A 155 13.22 4.75 19.24
N ALA A 156 13.26 5.40 20.40
CA ALA A 156 13.96 6.67 20.59
C ALA A 156 15.48 6.55 20.30
N GLU A 157 16.12 5.48 20.78
CA GLU A 157 17.54 5.22 20.51
C GLU A 157 17.81 5.06 19.01
N ARG A 158 16.93 4.34 18.31
CA ARG A 158 17.03 4.17 16.86
C ARG A 158 16.85 5.50 16.12
N GLU A 159 15.90 6.34 16.54
CA GLU A 159 15.68 7.65 15.95
C GLU A 159 16.90 8.56 16.09
N ALA A 160 17.52 8.60 17.27
CA ALA A 160 18.77 9.34 17.50
C ALA A 160 19.89 8.84 16.58
N LYS A 161 20.08 7.53 16.46
CA LYS A 161 21.07 6.94 15.54
C LYS A 161 20.78 7.25 14.07
N LEU A 162 19.51 7.35 13.68
CA LEU A 162 19.13 7.72 12.32
C LEU A 162 19.41 9.20 12.05
N GLN A 163 19.20 10.08 13.03
CA GLN A 163 19.55 11.51 12.94
C GLN A 163 21.05 11.70 12.77
N GLU A 164 21.86 11.09 13.65
CA GLU A 164 23.33 11.15 13.56
C GLU A 164 23.84 10.65 12.20
N ARG A 165 23.25 9.57 11.67
CA ARG A 165 23.58 9.09 10.32
C ARG A 165 23.23 10.17 9.29
N ARG A 166 22.01 10.72 9.31
CA ARG A 166 21.58 11.74 8.33
C ARG A 166 22.51 12.95 8.32
N GLU A 167 22.97 13.41 9.47
CA GLU A 167 23.94 14.49 9.62
C GLU A 167 25.28 14.13 8.96
N LYS A 168 25.86 12.97 9.29
CA LYS A 168 27.09 12.49 8.64
C LYS A 168 26.98 12.39 7.12
N TRP A 169 25.82 12.00 6.59
CA TRP A 169 25.56 11.97 5.14
C TRP A 169 25.36 13.38 4.54
N SER A 170 24.91 14.35 5.33
CA SER A 170 24.84 15.76 4.94
C SER A 170 26.23 16.36 4.84
N ASP A 171 27.05 16.20 5.87
CA ASP A 171 28.40 16.77 5.94
C ASP A 171 29.29 16.25 4.81
N LYS A 172 29.28 14.93 4.56
CA LYS A 172 29.99 14.31 3.44
C LYS A 172 29.54 14.83 2.07
N ARG A 173 28.27 15.24 1.93
CA ARG A 173 27.78 15.84 0.68
C ARG A 173 28.23 17.28 0.53
N GLN A 174 28.37 18.02 1.63
CA GLN A 174 28.87 19.40 1.62
C GLN A 174 30.38 19.44 1.33
N GLU A 175 31.16 18.57 1.97
CA GLU A 175 32.61 18.43 1.74
C GLU A 175 32.94 18.14 0.27
N LYS A 176 32.20 17.22 -0.36
CA LYS A 176 32.33 16.90 -1.79
C LYS A 176 31.94 18.02 -2.76
N GLN A 177 31.15 19.00 -2.32
CA GLN A 177 30.79 20.16 -3.15
C GLN A 177 31.83 21.28 -3.06
N GLN A 178 32.74 21.20 -2.08
CA GLN A 178 33.79 22.20 -1.83
C GLN A 178 35.18 21.75 -2.32
N SER A 179 35.30 20.50 -2.79
CA SER A 179 36.50 19.94 -3.43
C SER A 179 36.32 19.90 -4.95
#